data_AF-T1A078-F1
#
_entry.id   AF-T1A078-F1
#
_cell.length_a   1.000
_cell.length_b   1.000
_cell.length_c   1.000
_cell.angle_alpha   90.00
_cell.angle_beta   90.00
_cell.angle_gamma   90.00
#
_symmetry.space_group_name_H-M   'P 1'
#
loop_
_entity.id
_entity.type
_entity.pdbx_description
1 polymer ?
#
loop_
_entity_poly.entity_id
_entity_poly.type
_entity_poly.pdbx_seq_one_letter_code
_entity_poly.pdbx_strand_id
1 'polypeptide(L)'
;MIQEENYRPFNESDNFSQIKLKKIKGKYTIEGGKIQLLLHDGQNFISSDNSLKPGDVIAVHIPDKKVESLIKMQPGTKVFLTGGSHVGTQAVIKSIEISKSSGSNLIHMEEGFSTVSDYVFPIGGGKYSYQVPEKAGDE
;
A
#
# COMPACT_ATOMS: atom_id res chain seq x y z
N MET A 1 -2.37 -18.73 -19.81
CA MET A 1 -0.96 -18.87 -19.42
C MET A 1 -0.38 -17.47 -19.37
N ILE A 2 -0.22 -16.91 -18.18
CA ILE A 2 0.35 -15.56 -17.96
C ILE A 2 1.51 -15.74 -16.99
N GLN A 3 2.63 -15.12 -17.33
CA GLN A 3 4.01 -15.44 -16.93
C GLN A 3 4.25 -15.43 -15.41
N GLU A 4 4.71 -16.57 -14.90
CA GLU A 4 5.11 -16.82 -13.51
C GLU A 4 6.62 -16.56 -13.31
N GLU A 5 7.21 -15.64 -14.08
CA GLU A 5 8.67 -15.59 -14.29
C GLU A 5 9.41 -14.51 -13.45
N ASN A 6 8.74 -13.83 -12.52
CA ASN A 6 9.35 -12.72 -11.75
C ASN A 6 9.17 -12.80 -10.22
N TYR A 7 8.81 -13.96 -9.66
CA TYR A 7 8.69 -14.10 -8.21
C TYR A 7 10.07 -14.33 -7.57
N ARG A 8 10.57 -13.36 -6.80
CA ARG A 8 11.82 -13.49 -6.05
C ARG A 8 11.52 -13.86 -4.59
N PRO A 9 11.89 -15.05 -4.11
CA PRO A 9 11.74 -15.38 -2.70
C PRO A 9 12.66 -14.47 -1.88
N PHE A 10 12.07 -13.72 -0.94
CA PHE A 10 12.79 -12.89 0.00
C PHE A 10 12.74 -13.55 1.37
N ASN A 11 13.89 -13.71 2.01
CA ASN A 11 13.95 -14.26 3.37
C ASN A 11 13.67 -13.12 4.35
N GLU A 12 12.45 -13.10 4.89
CA GLU A 12 11.99 -12.06 5.81
C GLU A 12 12.51 -12.35 7.24
N SER A 13 12.88 -11.31 7.98
CA SER A 13 13.30 -11.48 9.38
C SER A 13 12.15 -11.99 10.25
N ASP A 14 12.44 -12.79 11.29
CA ASP A 14 11.43 -13.40 12.17
C ASP A 14 10.39 -12.41 12.73
N ASN A 15 10.78 -11.14 12.93
CA ASN A 15 9.91 -10.07 13.45
C ASN A 15 8.77 -9.65 12.50
N PHE A 16 8.90 -9.90 11.19
CA PHE A 16 7.91 -9.51 10.17
C PHE A 16 7.17 -10.69 9.56
N SER A 17 7.62 -11.93 9.81
CA SER A 17 7.06 -13.16 9.22
C SER A 17 5.55 -13.34 9.48
N GLN A 18 5.04 -12.78 10.59
CA GLN A 18 3.62 -12.85 10.96
C GLN A 18 2.82 -11.61 10.59
N ILE A 19 3.43 -10.59 9.99
CA ILE A 19 2.75 -9.33 9.66
C ILE A 19 2.60 -9.22 8.15
N LYS A 20 1.38 -8.94 7.68
CA LYS A 20 1.13 -8.65 6.26
C LYS A 20 0.63 -7.24 6.07
N LEU A 21 1.25 -6.53 5.14
CA LEU A 21 0.77 -5.24 4.65
C LEU A 21 -0.41 -5.44 3.71
N LYS A 22 -1.49 -4.70 3.94
CA LYS A 22 -2.69 -4.73 3.10
C LYS A 22 -3.12 -3.32 2.74
N LYS A 23 -3.08 -2.99 1.45
CA LYS A 23 -3.63 -1.74 0.92
C LYS A 23 -5.16 -1.77 0.96
N ILE A 24 -5.75 -0.68 1.43
CA ILE A 24 -7.20 -0.43 1.39
C ILE A 24 -7.56 0.09 0.00
N LYS A 25 -8.37 -0.66 -0.73
CA LYS A 25 -8.91 -0.27 -2.04
C LYS A 25 -10.20 0.54 -1.92
N GLY A 26 -11.04 0.23 -0.95
CA GLY A 26 -12.35 0.87 -0.81
C GLY A 26 -12.85 0.84 0.63
N LYS A 27 -13.79 1.75 0.93
CA LYS A 27 -14.48 1.84 2.21
C LYS A 27 -15.97 1.97 1.97
N TYR A 28 -16.76 1.14 2.64
CA TYR A 28 -18.21 1.19 2.64
C TYR A 28 -18.73 1.28 4.07
N THR A 29 -19.71 2.14 4.31
CA THR A 29 -20.42 2.16 5.61
C THR A 29 -21.49 1.09 5.57
N ILE A 30 -21.50 0.21 6.58
CA ILE A 30 -22.48 -0.86 6.73
C ILE A 30 -23.46 -0.54 7.87
N GLU A 31 -24.55 -1.29 7.94
CA GLU A 31 -25.54 -1.16 9.02
C GLU A 31 -24.89 -1.31 10.40
N GLY A 32 -25.40 -0.54 11.37
CA GLY A 32 -24.82 -0.47 12.71
C GLY A 32 -23.63 0.47 12.84
N GLY A 33 -23.43 1.40 11.89
CA GLY A 33 -22.43 2.46 11.99
C GLY A 33 -20.98 2.00 11.87
N LYS A 34 -20.77 0.77 11.41
CA LYS A 34 -19.43 0.21 11.17
C LYS A 34 -18.98 0.49 9.74
N ILE A 35 -17.68 0.39 9.50
CA ILE A 35 -17.10 0.48 8.16
C ILE A 35 -16.55 -0.88 7.73
N GLN A 36 -16.76 -1.20 6.46
CA GLN A 36 -16.16 -2.33 5.78
C GLN A 36 -15.10 -1.81 4.81
N LEU A 37 -13.88 -2.31 4.98
CA LEU A 37 -12.74 -2.02 4.14
C LEU A 37 -12.55 -3.16 3.15
N LEU A 38 -12.47 -2.81 1.87
CA LEU A 38 -12.08 -3.73 0.81
C LEU A 38 -10.56 -3.67 0.66
N LEU A 39 -9.89 -4.80 0.83
CA LEU A 39 -8.44 -4.90 0.73
C LEU A 39 -8.01 -5.38 -0.66
N HIS A 40 -6.77 -5.08 -1.03
CA HIS A 40 -6.23 -5.43 -2.36
C HIS A 40 -6.15 -6.95 -2.63
N ASP A 41 -6.10 -7.77 -1.59
CA ASP A 41 -6.04 -9.24 -1.63
C ASP A 41 -7.44 -9.89 -1.74
N GLY A 42 -8.49 -9.09 -1.93
CA GLY A 42 -9.88 -9.55 -2.01
C GLY A 42 -10.50 -9.85 -0.65
N GLN A 43 -9.78 -9.65 0.45
CA GLN A 43 -10.35 -9.79 1.78
C GLN A 43 -11.09 -8.51 2.19
N ASN A 44 -12.06 -8.70 3.08
CA ASN A 44 -12.79 -7.61 3.71
C ASN A 44 -12.43 -7.52 5.18
N PHE A 45 -12.32 -6.29 5.69
CA PHE A 45 -12.05 -6.02 7.10
C PHE A 45 -13.14 -5.11 7.66
N ILE A 46 -13.76 -5.49 8.77
CA ILE A 46 -14.75 -4.66 9.45
C ILE A 46 -14.05 -3.91 10.58
N SER A 47 -14.18 -2.59 10.58
CA SER A 47 -13.65 -1.72 11.62
C SER A 47 -14.70 -0.70 12.05
N SER A 48 -14.53 -0.13 13.24
CA SER A 48 -15.25 1.08 13.67
C SER A 48 -14.36 2.32 13.58
N ASP A 49 -13.09 2.16 13.21
CA ASP A 49 -12.14 3.25 13.09
C ASP A 49 -12.29 3.99 11.75
N ASN A 50 -12.86 5.19 11.81
CA ASN A 50 -13.07 6.03 10.64
C ASN A 50 -11.80 6.74 10.14
N SER A 51 -10.65 6.57 10.81
CA SER A 51 -9.37 7.12 10.38
C SER A 51 -8.82 6.43 9.12
N LEU A 52 -9.31 5.21 8.83
CA LEU A 52 -8.89 4.37 7.72
C LEU A 52 -9.46 4.89 6.39
N LYS A 53 -8.58 5.24 5.45
CA LYS A 53 -8.96 5.78 4.13
C LYS A 53 -8.50 4.87 2.99
N PRO A 54 -9.22 4.86 1.86
CA PRO A 54 -8.72 4.26 0.63
C PRO A 54 -7.37 4.85 0.23
N GLY A 55 -6.43 4.00 -0.17
CA GLY A 55 -5.05 4.36 -0.46
C GLY A 55 -4.07 4.09 0.68
N ASP A 56 -4.55 4.05 1.93
CA ASP A 56 -3.70 3.71 3.07
C ASP A 56 -3.40 2.20 3.12
N VAL A 57 -2.33 1.84 3.85
CA VAL A 57 -1.91 0.45 4.06
C VAL A 57 -2.02 0.13 5.55
N ILE A 58 -2.65 -0.99 5.87
CA ILE A 58 -2.71 -1.53 7.23
C ILE A 58 -1.74 -2.68 7.37
N ALA A 59 -0.98 -2.71 8.46
CA ALA A 59 -0.21 -3.88 8.85
C ALA A 59 -1.10 -4.78 9.71
N VAL A 60 -1.31 -6.01 9.27
CA VAL A 60 -2.20 -6.97 9.93
C VAL A 60 -1.39 -8.16 10.42
N HIS A 61 -1.50 -8.46 11.70
CA HIS A 61 -0.95 -9.68 12.29
C HIS A 61 -1.75 -10.90 11.81
N ILE A 62 -1.05 -11.96 11.40
CA ILE A 62 -1.61 -13.25 11.00
C ILE A 62 -1.05 -14.28 11.97
N PRO A 63 -1.91 -15.06 12.68
CA PRO A 63 -3.28 -15.44 12.32
C PRO A 63 -4.41 -14.57 12.89
N ASP A 64 -4.14 -13.70 13.87
CA ASP A 64 -5.20 -13.03 14.66
C ASP A 64 -6.01 -11.96 13.91
N LYS A 65 -5.58 -11.61 12.69
CA LYS A 65 -6.17 -10.56 11.86
C LYS A 65 -6.31 -9.23 12.60
N LYS A 66 -5.38 -8.92 13.51
CA LYS A 66 -5.37 -7.65 14.24
C LYS A 66 -4.58 -6.60 13.47
N VAL A 67 -5.13 -5.40 13.37
CA VAL A 67 -4.41 -4.26 12.80
C VAL A 67 -3.40 -3.76 13.82
N GLU A 68 -2.11 -3.87 13.52
CA GLU A 68 -1.04 -3.39 14.39
C GLU A 68 -0.64 -1.96 14.09
N SER A 69 -0.70 -1.57 12.81
CA SER A 69 -0.30 -0.23 12.40
C SER A 69 -1.01 0.21 11.13
N LEU A 70 -1.05 1.54 10.96
CA LEU A 70 -1.60 2.23 9.80
C LEU A 70 -0.49 3.06 9.18
N ILE A 71 -0.21 2.80 7.90
CA ILE A 71 0.69 3.58 7.07
C ILE A 71 -0.18 4.46 6.17
N LYS A 72 -0.17 5.77 6.48
CA LYS A 72 -0.95 6.75 5.73
C LYS A 72 -0.26 7.15 4.44
N MET A 73 -1.05 7.29 3.38
CA MET A 73 -0.59 7.84 2.11
C MET A 73 -0.56 9.37 2.19
N GLN A 74 0.57 9.92 2.62
CA GLN A 74 0.79 11.35 2.81
C GLN A 74 2.17 11.76 2.27
N PRO A 75 2.42 13.06 2.00
CA PRO A 75 3.75 13.56 1.68
C PRO A 75 4.80 13.14 2.71
N GLY A 76 5.97 12.71 2.24
CA GLY A 76 7.06 12.15 3.05
C GLY A 76 6.96 10.65 3.33
N THR A 77 5.87 9.98 2.94
CA THR A 77 5.75 8.51 3.07
C THR A 77 6.57 7.81 1.98
N LYS A 78 7.34 6.78 2.37
CA LYS A 78 8.05 5.90 1.43
C LYS A 78 7.06 4.90 0.84
N VAL A 79 7.08 4.79 -0.48
CA VAL A 79 6.16 3.97 -1.25
C VAL A 79 6.91 3.04 -2.18
N PHE A 80 6.26 1.95 -2.54
CA PHE A 80 6.68 1.00 -3.54
C PHE A 80 5.76 1.07 -4.75
N LEU A 81 6.33 1.05 -5.94
CA LEU A 81 5.57 1.14 -7.18
C LEU A 81 5.24 -0.26 -7.70
N THR A 82 3.94 -0.57 -7.73
CA THR A 82 3.43 -1.87 -8.17
C THR A 82 2.98 -1.90 -9.63
N GLY A 83 3.07 -0.77 -10.34
CA GLY A 83 2.64 -0.66 -11.74
C GLY A 83 3.18 0.58 -12.44
N GLY A 84 3.02 0.61 -13.78
CA GLY A 84 3.57 1.65 -14.65
C GLY A 84 5.03 1.39 -15.06
N SER A 85 5.66 2.40 -15.68
CA SER A 85 7.04 2.30 -16.18
C SER A 85 8.10 2.19 -15.08
N HIS A 86 7.76 2.57 -13.85
CA HIS A 86 8.65 2.57 -12.68
C HIS A 86 8.34 1.42 -11.69
N VAL A 87 7.71 0.34 -12.16
CA VAL A 87 7.38 -0.82 -11.32
C VAL A 87 8.65 -1.46 -10.70
N GLY A 88 8.58 -1.80 -9.42
CA GLY A 88 9.69 -2.37 -8.68
C GLY A 88 10.59 -1.34 -7.98
N THR A 89 10.33 -0.04 -8.17
CA THR A 89 11.12 1.03 -7.56
C THR A 89 10.47 1.54 -6.27
N GLN A 90 11.30 1.95 -5.32
CA GLN A 90 10.87 2.65 -4.11
C GLN A 90 10.98 4.15 -4.34
N ALA A 91 9.99 4.92 -3.90
CA ALA A 91 9.96 6.37 -4.05
C ALA A 91 9.44 7.06 -2.78
N VAL A 92 9.60 8.38 -2.69
CA VAL A 92 9.02 9.20 -1.61
C VAL A 92 7.93 10.11 -2.18
N ILE A 93 6.76 10.13 -1.54
CA ILE A 93 5.67 11.01 -1.96
C ILE A 93 6.07 12.47 -1.68
N LYS A 94 6.11 13.30 -2.72
CA LYS A 94 6.31 14.75 -2.59
C LYS A 94 4.99 15.48 -2.39
N SER A 95 4.01 15.21 -3.24
CA SER A 95 2.68 15.82 -3.16
C SER A 95 1.62 14.91 -3.78
N ILE A 96 0.39 15.07 -3.32
CA ILE A 96 -0.78 14.32 -3.81
C ILE A 96 -1.70 15.33 -4.47
N GLU A 97 -1.88 15.18 -5.78
CA GLU A 97 -2.81 15.97 -6.57
C GLU A 97 -4.14 15.22 -6.66
N ILE A 98 -5.10 15.68 -5.86
CA ILE A 98 -6.44 15.11 -5.83
C ILE A 98 -7.24 15.74 -6.97
N SER A 99 -7.50 14.95 -8.00
CA SER A 99 -8.42 15.37 -9.07
C SER A 99 -9.84 15.35 -8.52
N LYS A 100 -10.60 16.43 -8.72
CA LYS A 100 -12.04 16.48 -8.36
C LYS A 100 -12.93 15.68 -9.31
N SER A 101 -12.34 15.11 -10.36
CA SER A 101 -13.03 14.27 -11.34
C SER A 101 -13.01 12.79 -10.90
N SER A 102 -13.75 11.93 -11.60
CA SER A 102 -13.72 10.47 -11.41
C SER A 102 -12.37 9.81 -11.76
N GLY A 103 -11.36 10.59 -12.18
CA GLY A 103 -10.03 10.08 -12.53
C GLY A 103 -9.19 9.72 -11.29
N SER A 104 -8.27 8.75 -11.46
CA SER A 104 -7.33 8.37 -10.41
C SER A 104 -6.49 9.58 -9.95
N ASN A 105 -6.20 9.67 -8.65
CA ASN A 105 -5.38 10.74 -8.11
C ASN A 105 -3.94 10.62 -8.62
N LEU A 106 -3.31 11.76 -8.92
CA LEU A 106 -1.91 11.80 -9.33
C LEU A 106 -1.04 12.03 -8.10
N ILE A 107 0.03 11.25 -7.98
CA ILE A 107 1.01 11.35 -6.91
C ILE A 107 2.34 11.73 -7.54
N HIS A 108 2.86 12.87 -7.12
CA HIS A 108 4.17 13.37 -7.51
C HIS A 108 5.21 12.84 -6.52
N MET A 109 6.27 12.25 -7.06
CA MET A 109 7.37 11.70 -6.27
C MET A 109 8.51 12.70 -6.15
N GLU A 110 9.38 12.54 -5.15
CA GLU A 110 10.57 13.38 -5.00
C GLU A 110 11.59 13.16 -6.13
N GLU A 111 11.59 11.96 -6.71
CA GLU A 111 12.42 11.50 -7.82
C GLU A 111 12.08 12.16 -9.16
N GLY A 112 11.09 13.06 -9.20
CA GLY A 112 10.80 13.90 -10.37
C GLY A 112 9.83 13.31 -11.39
N PHE A 113 9.21 12.17 -11.08
CA PHE A 113 8.13 11.59 -11.89
C PHE A 113 6.80 11.56 -11.13
N SER A 114 5.71 11.33 -11.86
CA SER A 114 4.38 11.18 -11.30
C SER A 114 3.76 9.84 -11.68
N THR A 115 2.87 9.34 -10.82
CA THR A 115 2.13 8.10 -11.06
C THR A 115 0.71 8.23 -10.51
N VAL A 116 -0.15 7.28 -10.84
CA VAL A 116 -1.50 7.21 -10.27
C VAL A 116 -1.47 6.58 -8.89
N SER A 117 -2.37 7.01 -8.00
CA SER A 117 -2.49 6.49 -6.63
C SER A 117 -2.69 4.98 -6.56
N ASP A 118 -3.24 4.38 -7.62
CA ASP A 118 -3.49 2.94 -7.69
C ASP A 118 -2.20 2.12 -7.72
N TYR A 119 -1.15 2.64 -8.37
CA TYR A 119 0.16 1.98 -8.49
C TYR A 119 1.10 2.25 -7.33
N VAL A 120 0.67 3.06 -6.37
CA VAL A 120 1.48 3.44 -5.21
C VAL A 120 1.11 2.57 -4.02
N PHE A 121 2.09 1.91 -3.42
CA PHE A 121 1.92 1.09 -2.23
C PHE A 121 2.77 1.64 -1.08
N PRO A 122 2.17 2.30 -0.08
CA PRO A 122 2.88 2.73 1.12
C PRO A 122 3.59 1.58 1.85
N ILE A 123 4.92 1.67 2.01
CA ILE A 123 5.76 0.67 2.68
C ILE A 123 6.52 1.23 3.88
N GLY A 124 6.60 2.56 4.01
CA GLY A 124 7.34 3.22 5.08
C GLY A 124 6.66 4.50 5.53
N GLY A 125 6.21 4.51 6.78
CA GLY A 125 5.61 5.66 7.43
C GLY A 125 5.29 5.32 8.89
N GLY A 126 5.89 6.05 9.83
CA GLY A 126 5.75 5.78 11.26
C GLY A 126 6.72 4.71 11.79
N LYS A 127 6.22 3.74 12.55
CA LYS A 127 7.01 2.78 13.35
C LYS A 127 7.65 1.64 12.54
N TYR A 128 7.20 1.42 11.31
CA TYR A 128 7.62 0.28 10.48
C TYR A 128 8.14 0.74 9.11
N SER A 129 9.32 0.23 8.76
CA SER A 129 9.91 0.33 7.43
C SER A 129 10.10 -1.08 6.90
N TYR A 130 9.26 -1.49 5.93
CA TYR A 130 9.38 -2.82 5.33
C TYR A 130 10.45 -2.83 4.25
N GLN A 131 11.30 -3.85 4.27
CA GLN A 131 12.28 -4.09 3.24
C GLN A 131 11.59 -4.79 2.07
N VAL A 132 11.64 -4.15 0.90
CA VAL A 132 11.20 -4.76 -0.35
C VAL A 132 12.46 -5.10 -1.14
N PRO A 133 12.56 -6.29 -1.78
CA PRO A 133 13.68 -6.62 -2.63
C PRO A 133 13.84 -5.55 -3.71
N GLU A 134 15.06 -5.01 -3.83
CA GLU A 134 15.39 -4.03 -4.86
C GLU A 134 15.34 -4.70 -6.23
N LYS A 135 14.84 -3.97 -7.24
CA LYS A 135 14.91 -4.41 -8.63
C LYS A 135 16.39 -4.54 -8.99
N ALA A 136 16.84 -5.73 -9.38
CA ALA A 136 18.15 -5.84 -10.01
C ALA A 136 18.03 -5.12 -11.35
N GLY A 137 18.89 -4.13 -11.59
CA GLY A 137 18.90 -3.36 -12.81
C GLY A 137 18.88 -4.29 -14.03
N ASP A 138 18.02 -3.96 -14.98
CA ASP A 138 18.06 -4.51 -16.32
C ASP A 138 19.44 -4.13 -16.92
N GLU A 139 20.35 -5.09 -17.02
CA GLU A 139 21.58 -5.01 -17.83
C GLU A 139 21.28 -5.51 -19.25
#